data_AF-A0A4Q3XMS8-F1
#
_entry.id   AF-A0A4Q3XMS8-F1
#
_cell.length_a   1.000
_cell.length_b   1.000
_cell.length_c   1.000
_cell.angle_alpha   90.00
_cell.angle_beta   90.00
_cell.angle_gamma   90.00
#
_symmetry.space_group_name_H-M   'P 1'
#
loop_
_entity.id
_entity.type
_entity.pdbx_description
1 polymer ?
#
loop_
_entity_poly.entity_id
_entity_poly.type
_entity_poly.pdbx_seq_one_letter_code
_entity_poly.pdbx_strand_id
1 'polypeptide(L)'
;MGIDPAVRQSDGGTQTVVAFDFDGTLTIRDSFTEFLRWRAGSGGWALGLLRMAPALVAYLGDRDRGRIKAASVRAFLGGVRRETLEAEAQAFADHIWPRFMRSDALACWNDWGAKGAHRVIVTASPTQTVAPFARRLGAENLLGTALAFDSDDRVTG
;
A
#
# COMPACT_ATOMS: atom_id res chain seq x y z
N MET A 1 -2.49 14.25 -27.96
CA MET A 1 -1.96 15.11 -26.87
C MET A 1 -0.73 14.39 -26.35
N GLY A 2 0.44 14.78 -26.86
CA GLY A 2 1.72 14.11 -26.58
C GLY A 2 2.22 14.50 -25.19
N ILE A 3 2.90 13.57 -24.52
CA ILE A 3 3.53 13.82 -23.22
C ILE A 3 4.61 14.89 -23.41
N ASP A 4 4.61 15.87 -22.51
CA ASP A 4 5.51 17.02 -22.48
C ASP A 4 6.98 16.54 -22.57
N PRO A 5 7.82 17.05 -23.50
CA PRO A 5 9.20 16.62 -23.67
C PRO A 5 10.09 16.82 -22.42
N ALA A 6 9.63 17.57 -21.42
CA ALA A 6 10.24 17.67 -20.11
C ALA A 6 10.11 16.37 -19.26
N VAL A 7 9.22 15.44 -19.64
CA VAL A 7 9.09 14.10 -19.06
C VAL A 7 9.87 13.10 -19.92
N ARG A 8 11.15 13.39 -20.18
CA ARG A 8 12.09 12.39 -20.69
C ARG A 8 13.22 12.28 -19.69
N GLN A 9 13.45 11.07 -19.18
CA GLN A 9 14.65 10.79 -18.41
C GLN A 9 15.86 11.16 -19.28
N SER A 10 16.71 12.04 -18.76
CA SER A 10 17.92 12.51 -19.45
C SER A 10 18.95 11.40 -19.56
N ASP A 11 19.55 11.24 -20.75
CA ASP A 11 20.57 10.25 -21.13
C ASP A 11 21.95 10.51 -20.47
N GLY A 12 22.00 10.59 -19.15
CA GLY A 12 23.22 10.65 -18.36
C GLY A 12 23.46 9.32 -17.64
N GLY A 13 23.85 8.28 -18.40
CA GLY A 13 23.93 6.90 -17.91
C GLY A 13 22.53 6.34 -17.66
N THR A 14 21.97 5.63 -18.63
CA THR A 14 20.57 5.16 -18.61
C THR A 14 20.36 4.08 -17.55
N GLN A 15 20.21 4.48 -16.29
CA GLN A 15 19.70 3.61 -15.24
C GLN A 15 18.23 3.32 -15.55
N THR A 16 17.94 2.10 -15.97
CA THR A 16 16.56 1.68 -16.24
C THR A 16 15.75 1.77 -14.95
N VAL A 17 14.63 2.50 -14.97
CA VAL A 17 13.70 2.57 -13.84
C VAL A 17 12.47 1.73 -14.19
N VAL A 18 12.06 0.87 -13.27
CA VAL A 18 10.83 0.07 -13.40
C VAL A 18 9.92 0.35 -12.21
N ALA A 19 8.68 0.73 -12.50
CA ALA A 19 7.66 0.97 -11.50
C ALA A 19 6.68 -0.19 -11.44
N PHE A 20 6.46 -0.74 -10.25
CA PHE A 20 5.51 -1.81 -10.00
C PHE A 20 4.36 -1.28 -9.15
N ASP A 21 3.14 -1.50 -9.61
CA ASP A 21 2.00 -1.48 -8.68
C ASP A 21 2.16 -2.60 -7.63
N PHE A 22 1.59 -2.41 -6.46
CA PHE A 22 1.66 -3.39 -5.37
C PHE A 22 0.42 -4.29 -5.32
N ASP A 23 -0.75 -3.68 -5.18
CA ASP A 23 -1.99 -4.38 -4.82
C ASP A 23 -2.63 -5.08 -6.03
N GLY A 24 -2.58 -6.42 -6.05
CA GLY A 24 -3.04 -7.19 -7.21
C GLY A 24 -1.98 -7.33 -8.31
N THR A 25 -0.85 -6.64 -8.19
CA THR A 25 0.29 -6.74 -9.10
C THR A 25 1.42 -7.57 -8.48
N LEU A 26 2.05 -7.10 -7.40
CA LEU A 26 3.04 -7.88 -6.64
C LEU A 26 2.39 -8.81 -5.61
N THR A 27 1.17 -8.50 -5.19
CA THR A 27 0.37 -9.28 -4.24
C THR A 27 -0.86 -9.88 -4.91
N ILE A 28 -1.43 -10.92 -4.31
CA ILE A 28 -2.64 -11.60 -4.83
C ILE A 28 -3.90 -10.75 -4.56
N ARG A 29 -3.91 -9.92 -3.51
CA ARG A 29 -5.06 -9.08 -3.11
C ARG A 29 -4.59 -7.70 -2.63
N ASP A 30 -5.55 -6.82 -2.35
CA ASP A 30 -5.31 -5.52 -1.73
C ASP A 30 -4.76 -5.65 -0.30
N SER A 31 -3.55 -5.14 -0.09
CA SER A 31 -2.78 -5.21 1.15
C SER A 31 -3.41 -4.43 2.28
N PHE A 32 -3.97 -3.25 2.00
CA PHE A 32 -4.60 -2.42 3.01
C PHE A 32 -5.85 -3.08 3.59
N THR A 33 -6.70 -3.65 2.73
CA THR A 33 -7.91 -4.37 3.15
C THR A 33 -7.56 -5.58 4.00
N GLU A 34 -6.56 -6.38 3.59
CA GLU A 34 -6.11 -7.54 4.37
C GLU A 34 -5.44 -7.13 5.69
N PHE A 35 -4.71 -6.01 5.72
CA PHE A 35 -4.16 -5.45 6.96
C PHE A 35 -5.26 -5.08 7.94
N LEU A 36 -6.28 -4.34 7.50
CA LEU A 36 -7.42 -3.97 8.35
C LEU A 36 -8.16 -5.21 8.87
N ARG A 37 -8.34 -6.23 8.02
CA ARG A 37 -8.96 -7.50 8.40
C ARG A 37 -8.14 -8.27 9.43
N TRP A 38 -6.82 -8.34 9.24
CA TRP A 38 -5.91 -8.97 10.18
C TRP A 38 -5.93 -8.24 11.53
N ARG A 39 -5.85 -6.91 11.52
CA ARG A 39 -5.86 -6.08 12.72
C ARG A 39 -7.17 -6.16 13.51
N ALA A 40 -8.31 -6.17 12.81
CA ALA A 40 -9.63 -6.22 13.45
C ALA A 40 -9.96 -7.62 14.02
N GLY A 41 -9.26 -8.66 13.59
CA GLY A 41 -9.61 -10.05 13.89
C GLY A 41 -10.96 -10.47 13.30
N SER A 42 -11.35 -11.73 13.49
CA SER A 42 -12.61 -12.28 12.94
C SER A 42 -13.86 -11.61 13.50
N GLY A 43 -13.87 -11.24 14.80
CA GLY A 43 -15.00 -10.58 15.46
C GLY A 43 -15.09 -9.07 15.24
N GLY A 44 -13.94 -8.36 15.22
CA GLY A 44 -13.89 -6.91 15.01
C GLY A 44 -14.10 -6.50 13.55
N TRP A 45 -13.77 -7.37 12.59
CA TRP A 45 -14.03 -7.12 11.17
C TRP A 45 -15.52 -6.96 10.86
N ALA A 46 -16.38 -7.78 11.45
CA ALA A 46 -17.84 -7.68 11.28
C ALA A 46 -18.39 -6.38 11.89
N LEU A 47 -17.90 -5.98 13.06
CA LEU A 47 -18.29 -4.72 13.71
C LEU A 47 -17.77 -3.49 12.94
N GLY A 48 -16.56 -3.58 12.40
CA GLY A 48 -15.95 -2.56 11.55
C GLY A 48 -16.69 -2.38 10.23
N LEU A 49 -17.09 -3.48 9.58
CA LEU A 49 -17.98 -3.45 8.41
C LEU A 49 -19.32 -2.79 8.74
N LEU A 50 -19.90 -3.07 9.91
CA LEU A 50 -21.13 -2.44 10.38
C LEU A 50 -20.96 -0.91 10.55
N ARG A 51 -19.80 -0.48 11.07
CA ARG A 51 -19.46 0.94 11.25
C ARG A 51 -19.11 1.63 9.92
N MET A 52 -18.68 0.87 8.90
CA MET A 52 -18.51 1.31 7.53
C MET A 52 -19.79 1.30 6.68
N ALA A 53 -20.92 0.80 7.19
CA ALA A 53 -22.18 0.71 6.45
C ALA A 53 -22.63 2.07 5.83
N PRO A 54 -22.50 3.23 6.50
CA PRO A 54 -22.83 4.52 5.87
C PRO A 54 -21.93 4.88 4.68
N ALA A 55 -20.65 4.52 4.75
CA ALA A 55 -19.67 4.74 3.67
C ALA A 55 -19.87 3.74 2.50
N LEU A 56 -20.30 2.51 2.80
CA LEU A 56 -20.69 1.52 1.79
C LEU A 56 -21.97 1.94 1.03
N VAL A 57 -22.93 2.57 1.72
CA VAL A 57 -24.13 3.13 1.09
C VAL A 57 -23.78 4.31 0.17
N ALA A 58 -22.85 5.18 0.60
CA ALA A 58 -22.33 6.25 -0.26
C ALA A 58 -21.53 5.71 -1.48
N TYR A 59 -20.90 4.53 -1.35
CA TYR A 59 -20.14 3.89 -2.43
C TYR A 59 -21.00 3.39 -3.59
N LEU A 60 -22.28 3.05 -3.35
CA LEU A 60 -23.21 2.65 -4.41
C LEU A 60 -23.50 3.77 -5.42
N GLY A 61 -23.15 5.03 -5.11
CA GLY A 61 -23.32 6.19 -5.99
C GLY A 61 -22.09 6.58 -6.83
N ASP A 62 -20.86 6.42 -6.32
CA ASP A 62 -19.70 7.19 -6.84
C ASP A 62 -18.49 6.34 -7.29
N ARG A 63 -18.43 5.04 -6.95
CA ARG A 63 -17.35 4.10 -7.36
C ARG A 63 -15.89 4.55 -7.08
N ASP A 64 -15.66 5.58 -6.28
CA ASP A 64 -14.32 6.08 -5.96
C ASP A 64 -13.66 5.26 -4.84
N ARG A 65 -12.70 4.42 -5.23
CA ARG A 65 -11.91 3.58 -4.30
C ARG A 65 -11.00 4.39 -3.38
N GLY A 66 -10.57 5.59 -3.77
CA GLY A 66 -9.72 6.45 -2.95
C GLY A 66 -10.48 7.02 -1.75
N ARG A 67 -11.73 7.46 -1.96
CA ARG A 67 -12.60 7.97 -0.89
C ARG A 67 -12.92 6.91 0.16
N ILE A 68 -13.11 5.65 -0.26
CA ILE A 68 -13.30 4.54 0.68
C ILE A 68 -12.04 4.32 1.51
N LYS A 69 -10.85 4.25 0.89
CA LYS A 69 -9.59 4.04 1.64
C LYS A 69 -9.40 5.13 2.69
N ALA A 70 -9.60 6.41 2.35
CA ALA A 70 -9.53 7.51 3.32
C ALA A 70 -10.59 7.40 4.44
N ALA A 71 -11.81 6.97 4.13
CA ALA A 71 -12.84 6.72 5.14
C ALA A 71 -12.48 5.54 6.05
N SER A 72 -11.90 4.46 5.50
CA SER A 72 -11.42 3.31 6.26
C SER A 72 -10.24 3.68 7.17
N VAL A 73 -9.30 4.51 6.70
CA VAL A 73 -8.22 5.04 7.54
C VAL A 73 -8.80 5.76 8.75
N ARG A 74 -9.74 6.70 8.57
CA ARG A 74 -10.38 7.39 9.69
C ARG A 74 -11.13 6.44 10.63
N ALA A 75 -11.84 5.45 10.08
CA ALA A 75 -12.66 4.55 10.88
C ALA A 75 -11.87 3.50 11.68
N PHE A 76 -10.75 3.02 11.13
CA PHE A 76 -9.98 1.91 11.71
C PHE A 76 -8.63 2.32 12.28
N LEU A 77 -8.02 3.38 11.76
CA LEU A 77 -6.68 3.83 12.14
C LEU A 77 -6.70 5.17 12.88
N GLY A 78 -7.81 5.90 12.89
CA GLY A 78 -7.92 7.18 13.57
C GLY A 78 -7.46 7.11 15.04
N GLY A 79 -6.54 7.99 15.42
CA GLY A 79 -5.98 8.05 16.78
C GLY A 79 -4.89 7.02 17.09
N VAL A 80 -4.57 6.10 16.18
CA VAL A 80 -3.48 5.13 16.34
C VAL A 80 -2.14 5.85 16.24
N ARG A 81 -1.22 5.58 17.18
CA ARG A 81 0.15 6.10 17.13
C ARG A 81 0.92 5.50 15.96
N ARG A 82 1.73 6.30 15.28
CA ARG A 82 2.59 5.91 14.16
C ARG A 82 3.40 4.66 14.47
N GLU A 83 4.11 4.65 15.59
CA GLU A 83 4.95 3.51 16.02
C GLU A 83 4.14 2.21 16.13
N THR A 84 2.93 2.29 16.71
CA THR A 84 2.04 1.13 16.82
C THR A 84 1.59 0.65 15.44
N LEU A 85 1.23 1.57 14.54
CA LEU A 85 0.85 1.23 13.17
C LEU A 85 2.00 0.54 12.42
N GLU A 86 3.22 1.05 12.54
CA GLU A 86 4.40 0.50 11.87
C GLU A 86 4.77 -0.88 12.42
N ALA A 87 4.70 -1.07 13.74
CA ALA A 87 4.93 -2.36 14.37
C ALA A 87 3.88 -3.40 13.95
N GLU A 88 2.60 -3.02 13.93
CA GLU A 88 1.51 -3.88 13.44
C GLU A 88 1.68 -4.21 11.95
N ALA A 89 2.06 -3.23 11.12
CA ALA A 89 2.31 -3.45 9.69
C ALA A 89 3.46 -4.44 9.46
N GLN A 90 4.54 -4.33 10.25
CA GLN A 90 5.65 -5.27 10.20
C GLN A 90 5.19 -6.68 10.58
N ALA A 91 4.48 -6.84 11.70
CA ALA A 91 3.95 -8.13 12.14
C ALA A 91 2.98 -8.74 11.11
N PHE A 92 2.12 -7.93 10.51
CA PHE A 92 1.22 -8.35 9.43
C PHE A 92 2.00 -8.86 8.22
N ALA A 93 3.01 -8.11 7.76
CA ALA A 93 3.80 -8.48 6.60
C ALA A 93 4.51 -9.82 6.81
N ASP A 94 5.12 -10.02 7.99
CA ASP A 94 5.79 -11.28 8.32
C ASP A 94 4.81 -12.45 8.37
N HIS A 95 3.61 -12.22 8.90
CA HIS A 95 2.56 -13.23 8.98
C HIS A 95 1.99 -13.63 7.60
N ILE A 96 1.74 -12.66 6.72
CA ILE A 96 0.99 -12.91 5.47
C ILE A 96 1.91 -13.23 4.28
N TRP A 97 3.18 -12.82 4.32
CA TRP A 97 4.11 -12.91 3.19
C TRP A 97 4.04 -14.23 2.39
N PRO A 98 4.15 -15.43 3.00
CA PRO A 98 4.27 -16.67 2.24
C PRO A 98 3.05 -17.00 1.37
N ARG A 99 1.88 -16.45 1.73
CA ARG A 99 0.59 -16.70 1.06
C ARG A 99 0.05 -15.49 0.31
N PHE A 100 0.74 -14.36 0.35
CA PHE A 100 0.24 -13.08 -0.16
C PHE A 100 0.94 -12.62 -1.43
N MET A 101 2.24 -12.92 -1.55
CA MET A 101 3.04 -12.52 -2.69
C MET A 101 2.73 -13.40 -3.90
N ARG A 102 2.65 -12.78 -5.07
CA ARG A 102 2.49 -13.47 -6.36
C ARG A 102 3.85 -13.99 -6.83
N SER A 103 3.99 -15.31 -6.98
CA SER A 103 5.27 -15.93 -7.34
C SER A 103 5.77 -15.51 -8.72
N ASP A 104 4.88 -15.38 -9.69
CA ASP A 104 5.16 -14.88 -11.04
C ASP A 104 5.63 -13.42 -11.02
N ALA A 105 4.99 -12.58 -10.22
CA ALA A 105 5.36 -11.17 -10.06
C ALA A 105 6.72 -11.02 -9.35
N LEU A 106 6.99 -11.86 -8.33
CA LEU A 106 8.30 -11.90 -7.67
C LEU A 106 9.42 -12.32 -8.64
N ALA A 107 9.16 -13.27 -9.54
CA ALA A 107 10.14 -13.65 -10.56
C ALA A 107 10.46 -12.45 -11.47
N CYS A 108 9.44 -11.74 -11.97
CA CYS A 108 9.64 -10.53 -12.77
C CYS A 108 10.40 -9.43 -12.00
N TRP A 109 10.07 -9.20 -10.73
CA TRP A 109 10.77 -8.25 -9.85
C TRP A 109 12.26 -8.58 -9.72
N ASN A 110 12.59 -9.86 -9.54
CA ASN A 110 13.96 -10.33 -9.41
C ASN A 110 14.71 -10.24 -10.74
N ASP A 111 14.07 -10.58 -11.85
CA ASP A 111 14.67 -10.49 -13.19
C ASP A 111 15.06 -9.05 -13.54
N TRP A 112 14.23 -8.07 -13.20
CA TRP A 112 14.58 -6.66 -13.37
C TRP A 112 15.71 -6.22 -12.45
N GLY A 113 15.75 -6.73 -11.22
CA GLY A 113 16.87 -6.50 -10.31
C GLY A 113 18.19 -7.05 -10.86
N ALA A 114 18.19 -8.26 -11.41
CA ALA A 114 19.36 -8.88 -12.02
C ALA A 114 19.89 -8.11 -13.23
N LYS A 115 19.02 -7.35 -13.91
CA LYS A 115 19.39 -6.43 -15.01
C LYS A 115 19.89 -5.07 -14.52
N GLY A 116 19.98 -4.85 -13.20
CA GLY A 116 20.42 -3.59 -12.61
C GLY A 116 19.40 -2.47 -12.71
N ALA A 117 18.11 -2.78 -12.89
CA ALA A 117 17.07 -1.77 -12.91
C ALA A 117 16.79 -1.23 -11.50
N HIS A 118 16.52 0.08 -11.41
CA HIS A 118 16.04 0.73 -10.21
C HIS A 118 14.54 0.47 -10.07
N ARG A 119 14.14 -0.31 -9.05
CA ARG A 119 12.77 -0.77 -8.87
C ARG A 119 12.05 0.10 -7.85
N VAL A 120 10.93 0.65 -8.28
CA VAL A 120 10.08 1.51 -7.48
C VAL A 120 8.74 0.82 -7.29
N ILE A 121 8.24 0.77 -6.06
CA ILE A 121 6.85 0.39 -5.82
C ILE A 121 6.00 1.67 -5.84
N VAL A 122 4.92 1.67 -6.61
CA VAL A 122 3.98 2.78 -6.73
C VAL A 122 2.58 2.27 -6.39
N THR A 123 1.97 2.74 -5.30
CA THR A 123 0.71 2.17 -4.81
C THR A 123 -0.23 3.24 -4.27
N ALA A 124 -1.53 2.98 -4.38
CA ALA A 124 -2.55 3.80 -3.73
C ALA A 124 -2.77 3.42 -2.25
N SER A 125 -2.12 2.36 -1.76
CA SER A 125 -2.20 1.97 -0.35
C SER A 125 -1.29 2.85 0.53
N PRO A 126 -1.63 3.00 1.83
CA PRO A 126 -0.80 3.75 2.76
C PRO A 126 0.65 3.27 2.79
N THR A 127 1.59 4.21 2.72
CA THR A 127 3.03 3.91 2.68
C THR A 127 3.45 3.04 3.88
N GLN A 128 2.94 3.33 5.07
CA GLN A 128 3.26 2.61 6.31
C GLN A 128 2.90 1.13 6.25
N THR A 129 1.81 0.77 5.56
CA THR A 129 1.37 -0.63 5.47
C THR A 129 2.16 -1.42 4.43
N VAL A 130 2.71 -0.74 3.40
CA VAL A 130 3.47 -1.37 2.31
C VAL A 130 4.98 -1.36 2.59
N ALA A 131 5.48 -0.42 3.39
CA ALA A 131 6.90 -0.27 3.69
C ALA A 131 7.60 -1.56 4.17
N PRO A 132 7.01 -2.40 5.04
CA PRO A 132 7.61 -3.69 5.41
C PRO A 132 7.85 -4.62 4.21
N PHE A 133 6.90 -4.69 3.28
CA PHE A 133 7.02 -5.50 2.06
C PHE A 133 8.09 -4.91 1.13
N ALA A 134 8.07 -3.60 0.92
CA ALA A 134 9.05 -2.90 0.09
C ALA A 134 10.49 -3.12 0.58
N ARG A 135 10.72 -2.98 1.89
CA ARG A 135 12.02 -3.28 2.52
C ARG A 135 12.42 -4.73 2.30
N ARG A 136 11.50 -5.67 2.50
CA ARG A 136 11.77 -7.11 2.31
C ARG A 136 12.06 -7.48 0.85
N LEU A 137 11.45 -6.78 -0.11
CA LEU A 137 11.72 -6.91 -1.54
C LEU A 137 13.05 -6.27 -1.98
N GLY A 138 13.65 -5.45 -1.12
CA GLY A 138 14.81 -4.64 -1.48
C GLY A 138 14.46 -3.56 -2.50
N ALA A 139 13.25 -3.00 -2.44
CA ALA A 139 12.84 -1.91 -3.32
C ALA A 139 13.69 -0.66 -3.07
N GLU A 140 14.17 -0.04 -4.14
CA GLU A 140 15.00 1.15 -4.06
C GLU A 140 14.16 2.39 -3.73
N ASN A 141 12.86 2.38 -4.04
CA ASN A 141 11.93 3.44 -3.63
C ASN A 141 10.49 2.93 -3.47
N LEU A 142 9.70 3.63 -2.65
CA LEU A 142 8.28 3.39 -2.41
C LEU A 142 7.50 4.72 -2.48
N LEU A 143 6.59 4.81 -3.44
CA LEU A 143 5.65 5.90 -3.62
C LEU A 143 4.25 5.40 -3.26
N GLY A 144 3.83 5.64 -2.01
CA GLY A 144 2.52 5.27 -1.50
C GLY A 144 1.67 6.48 -1.10
N THR A 145 0.43 6.22 -0.69
CA THR A 145 -0.43 7.26 -0.10
C THR A 145 0.11 7.66 1.27
N ALA A 146 0.36 8.96 1.47
CA ALA A 146 0.81 9.48 2.75
C ALA A 146 -0.35 9.58 3.74
N LEU A 147 -0.20 8.96 4.91
CA LEU A 147 -1.08 9.20 6.05
C LEU A 147 -0.75 10.54 6.71
N ALA A 148 -1.77 11.26 7.14
CA ALA A 148 -1.66 12.45 7.96
C ALA A 148 -1.57 12.09 9.45
N PHE A 149 -0.74 12.81 10.19
CA PHE A 149 -0.53 12.63 11.63
C PHE A 149 -0.69 13.96 12.37
N ASP A 150 -1.20 13.92 13.60
CA ASP A 150 -1.23 15.08 14.48
C ASP A 150 0.11 15.32 15.20
N SER A 151 0.16 16.32 16.09
CA SER A 151 1.35 16.65 16.88
C SER A 151 1.78 15.56 17.86
N ASP A 152 0.90 14.61 18.17
CA ASP A 152 1.15 13.48 19.07
C ASP A 152 1.48 12.19 18.28
N ASP A 153 1.80 12.33 16.98
CA ASP A 153 2.11 11.24 16.06
C ASP A 153 0.97 10.22 15.90
N ARG A 154 -0.28 10.68 15.97
CA ARG A 154 -1.47 9.83 15.76
C ARG A 154 -2.11 10.08 14.41
N VAL A 155 -2.59 9.01 13.78
CA VAL A 155 -3.23 9.07 12.46
C VAL A 155 -4.50 9.91 12.50
N THR A 156 -4.61 10.85 11.56
CA THR A 156 -5.79 11.72 11.38
C THR A 156 -6.49 11.56 10.04
N GLY A 157 -5.81 11.02 9.01
CA GLY A 157 -6.37 10.86 7.67
C GLY A 157 -5.48 10.12 6.69
#